data_AF-A0A8H2J9B4-F1
#
_entry.id   AF-A0A8H2J9B4-F1
#
_cell.length_a   1.000
_cell.length_b   1.000
_cell.length_c   1.000
_cell.angle_alpha   90.00
_cell.angle_beta   90.00
_cell.angle_gamma   90.00
#
_symmetry.space_group_name_H-M   'P 1'
#
loop_
_entity.id
_entity.type
_entity.pdbx_description
1 polymer ?
#
loop_
_entity_poly.entity_id
_entity_poly.type
_entity_poly.pdbx_seq_one_letter_code
_entity_poly.pdbx_strand_id
1 'polypeptide(L)'
;MDRAQYHPLTPRDFALLVKDPDSHKGDLVVLYGQVTQFDSATGRQQFRADTGPLPPEESSGYRQNTYVTSPLEIFDNIVAGDTLRMFASVDGAYSYETTMGGHMSVPKLTVYMVDLLTKGQ
;
A
#
# COMPACT_ATOMS: atom_id res chain seq x y z
N MET A 1 11.08 -15.03 -0.18
CA MET A 1 10.10 -15.03 0.92
C MET A 1 8.92 -15.89 0.52
N ASP A 2 8.26 -16.55 1.46
CA ASP A 2 7.11 -17.42 1.20
C ASP A 2 5.80 -16.61 1.30
N ARG A 3 4.93 -16.70 0.28
CA ARG A 3 3.63 -16.02 0.25
C ARG A 3 2.69 -16.53 1.34
N ALA A 4 2.85 -17.76 1.81
CA ALA A 4 2.00 -18.36 2.83
C ALA A 4 2.10 -17.68 4.20
N GLN A 5 3.12 -16.85 4.42
CA GLN A 5 3.32 -16.10 5.67
C GLN A 5 2.42 -14.86 5.79
N TYR A 6 1.83 -14.40 4.68
CA TYR A 6 1.03 -13.20 4.62
C TYR A 6 -0.45 -13.55 4.71
N HIS A 7 -1.20 -12.86 5.55
CA HIS A 7 -2.63 -13.11 5.73
C HIS A 7 -3.49 -12.02 5.09
N PRO A 8 -4.61 -12.37 4.43
CA PRO A 8 -5.60 -11.36 4.03
C PRO A 8 -6.18 -10.67 5.27
N LEU A 9 -6.61 -9.43 5.09
CA LEU A 9 -7.32 -8.68 6.13
C LEU A 9 -8.81 -8.73 5.87
N THR A 10 -9.61 -8.79 6.93
CA THR A 10 -11.03 -8.46 6.82
C THR A 10 -11.21 -6.95 6.72
N PRO A 11 -12.38 -6.45 6.27
CA PRO A 11 -12.71 -5.02 6.36
C PRO A 11 -12.56 -4.45 7.77
N ARG A 12 -12.84 -5.26 8.80
CA ARG A 12 -12.70 -4.84 10.19
C ARG A 12 -11.24 -4.72 10.60
N ASP A 13 -10.41 -5.71 10.29
CA ASP A 13 -8.98 -5.69 10.64
C ASP A 13 -8.25 -4.58 9.91
N PHE A 14 -8.59 -4.35 8.64
CA PHE A 14 -8.06 -3.22 7.90
C PHE A 14 -8.44 -1.88 8.53
N ALA A 15 -9.70 -1.71 8.95
CA ALA A 15 -10.11 -0.48 9.63
C ALA A 15 -9.39 -0.27 10.97
N LEU A 16 -9.03 -1.35 11.68
CA LEU A 16 -8.22 -1.27 12.90
C LEU A 16 -6.77 -0.89 12.59
N LEU A 17 -6.17 -1.51 11.57
CA LEU A 17 -4.84 -1.15 11.07
C LEU A 17 -4.76 0.33 10.68
N VAL A 18 -5.74 0.82 9.92
CA VAL A 18 -5.79 2.23 9.51
C VAL A 18 -5.93 3.16 10.71
N LYS A 19 -6.71 2.75 11.72
CA LYS A 19 -6.94 3.55 12.93
C LYS A 19 -5.67 3.67 13.79
N ASP A 20 -4.87 2.61 13.87
CA ASP A 20 -3.62 2.58 14.65
C ASP A 20 -2.56 1.73 13.93
N PRO A 21 -1.88 2.27 12.90
CA PRO A 21 -0.89 1.49 12.16
C PRO A 21 0.28 1.03 13.04
N ASP A 22 0.59 1.79 14.09
CA ASP A 22 1.71 1.50 14.97
C ASP A 22 1.48 0.24 15.81
N SER A 23 0.24 -0.05 16.20
CA SER A 23 -0.10 -1.31 16.90
C SER A 23 0.00 -2.55 16.02
N HIS A 24 0.15 -2.37 14.70
CA HIS A 24 0.24 -3.43 13.70
C HIS A 24 1.65 -3.60 13.10
N LYS A 25 2.65 -2.90 13.63
CA LYS A 25 4.03 -2.98 13.14
C LYS A 25 4.54 -4.42 13.10
N GLY A 26 5.07 -4.81 11.94
CA GLY A 26 5.61 -6.15 11.69
C GLY A 26 4.58 -7.17 11.20
N ASP A 27 3.28 -6.88 11.26
CA ASP A 27 2.25 -7.76 10.70
C ASP A 27 2.50 -7.99 9.21
N LEU A 28 2.37 -9.25 8.77
CA LEU A 28 2.52 -9.66 7.38
C LEU A 28 1.15 -9.80 6.73
N VAL A 29 0.77 -8.81 5.93
CA VAL A 29 -0.59 -8.67 5.40
C VAL A 29 -0.64 -8.75 3.89
N VAL A 30 -1.79 -9.18 3.37
CA VAL A 30 -2.16 -9.04 1.97
C VAL A 30 -3.12 -7.87 1.85
N LEU A 31 -2.76 -6.91 1.01
CA LEU A 31 -3.55 -5.71 0.72
C LEU A 31 -3.70 -5.53 -0.78
N TYR A 32 -4.71 -4.78 -1.17
CA TYR A 32 -4.95 -4.39 -2.55
C TYR A 32 -4.92 -2.87 -2.65
N GLY A 33 -4.52 -2.33 -3.79
CA GLY A 33 -4.55 -0.89 -3.95
C GLY A 33 -4.26 -0.41 -5.36
N GLN A 34 -4.81 0.76 -5.68
CA GLN A 34 -4.51 1.47 -6.91
C GLN A 34 -3.39 2.48 -6.65
N VAL A 35 -2.35 2.45 -7.47
CA VAL A 35 -1.23 3.40 -7.42
C VAL A 35 -1.74 4.79 -7.81
N THR A 36 -1.67 5.75 -6.89
CA THR A 36 -2.14 7.13 -7.10
C THR A 36 -1.00 8.09 -7.44
N GLN A 37 0.23 7.79 -7.02
CA GLN A 37 1.41 8.58 -7.37
C GLN A 37 2.65 7.72 -7.46
N PHE A 38 3.26 7.65 -8.65
CA PHE A 38 4.56 7.02 -8.87
C PHE A 38 5.29 7.80 -9.98
N ASP A 39 6.15 8.72 -9.58
CA ASP A 39 6.76 9.71 -10.48
C ASP A 39 8.17 10.09 -10.00
N SER A 40 8.78 11.07 -10.65
CA SER A 40 10.13 11.54 -10.30
C SER A 40 10.30 12.02 -8.85
N ALA A 41 9.24 12.46 -8.18
CA ALA A 41 9.28 12.88 -6.77
C ALA A 41 9.29 11.68 -5.82
N THR A 42 8.66 10.56 -6.20
CA THR A 42 8.69 9.33 -5.41
C THR A 42 9.92 8.47 -5.73
N GLY A 43 10.47 8.56 -6.94
CA GLY A 43 11.62 7.77 -7.38
C GLY A 43 11.19 6.41 -7.93
N ARG A 44 12.00 5.35 -7.73
CA ARG A 44 11.76 4.01 -8.32
C ARG A 44 11.30 2.94 -7.33
N GLN A 45 11.42 3.19 -6.03
CA GLN A 45 11.25 2.19 -4.97
C GLN A 45 10.08 2.47 -4.03
N GLN A 46 9.34 3.55 -4.27
CA GLN A 46 8.25 3.97 -3.43
C GLN A 46 7.19 4.70 -4.24
N PHE A 47 5.95 4.57 -3.80
CA PHE A 47 4.78 5.20 -4.41
C PHE A 47 3.68 5.43 -3.37
N ARG A 48 2.66 6.18 -3.75
CA ARG A 48 1.41 6.28 -3.00
C ARG A 48 0.34 5.46 -3.66
N ALA A 49 -0.48 4.81 -2.85
CA ALA A 49 -1.64 4.08 -3.33
C ALA A 49 -2.82 4.30 -2.39
N ASP A 50 -4.01 4.25 -2.96
CA ASP A 50 -5.22 4.06 -2.17
C ASP A 50 -5.41 2.56 -2.00
N THR A 51 -5.53 2.10 -0.75
CA THR A 51 -5.56 0.67 -0.43
C THR A 51 -6.85 0.20 0.24
N GLY A 52 -7.03 -1.11 0.26
CA GLY A 52 -8.11 -1.80 0.95
C GLY A 52 -7.84 -3.30 1.12
N PRO A 53 -8.72 -4.00 1.86
CA PRO A 53 -8.57 -5.41 2.17
C PRO A 53 -9.10 -6.36 1.10
N LEU A 54 -9.95 -5.85 0.21
CA LEU A 54 -10.68 -6.64 -0.78
C LEU A 54 -10.07 -6.45 -2.18
N PRO A 55 -10.13 -7.49 -3.03
CA PRO A 55 -9.72 -7.37 -4.43
C PRO A 55 -10.64 -6.43 -5.21
N PRO A 56 -10.21 -5.92 -6.38
CA PRO A 56 -10.93 -4.87 -7.10
C PRO A 56 -12.33 -5.28 -7.55
N GLU A 57 -12.59 -6.57 -7.76
CA GLU A 57 -13.90 -7.11 -8.16
C GLU A 57 -14.95 -7.02 -7.05
N GLU A 58 -14.50 -6.99 -5.78
CA GLU A 58 -15.36 -6.93 -4.58
C GLU A 58 -15.31 -5.55 -3.90
N SER A 59 -14.38 -4.70 -4.32
CA SER A 59 -14.18 -3.36 -3.76
C SER A 59 -15.04 -2.33 -4.49
N SER A 60 -15.65 -1.40 -3.74
CA SER A 60 -16.29 -0.20 -4.31
C SER A 60 -15.30 0.95 -4.57
N GLY A 61 -14.01 0.62 -4.69
CA GLY A 61 -12.90 1.55 -4.82
C GLY A 61 -12.09 1.68 -3.52
N TYR A 62 -10.78 1.87 -3.69
CA TYR A 62 -9.85 2.10 -2.60
C TYR A 62 -9.82 3.58 -2.24
N ARG A 63 -9.68 3.90 -0.94
CA ARG A 63 -9.67 5.30 -0.47
C ARG A 63 -8.61 5.58 0.60
N GLN A 64 -7.97 4.54 1.12
CA GLN A 64 -6.98 4.73 2.17
C GLN A 64 -5.62 5.02 1.56
N ASN A 65 -5.24 6.29 1.52
CA ASN A 65 -3.90 6.68 1.15
C ASN A 65 -2.88 5.96 2.04
N THR A 66 -1.93 5.30 1.40
CA THR A 66 -0.93 4.44 2.01
C THR A 66 0.41 4.70 1.34
N TYR A 67 1.46 4.82 2.14
CA TYR A 67 2.82 4.97 1.65
C TYR A 67 3.44 3.59 1.46
N VAL A 68 3.84 3.27 0.24
CA VAL A 68 4.35 1.94 -0.10
C VAL A 68 5.80 2.05 -0.52
N THR A 69 6.65 1.18 0.03
CA THR A 69 8.07 1.09 -0.28
C THR A 69 8.48 -0.35 -0.55
N SER A 70 9.61 -0.55 -1.21
CA SER A 70 10.24 -1.86 -1.35
C SER A 70 11.77 -1.70 -1.37
N PRO A 71 12.53 -2.54 -0.65
CA PRO A 71 13.99 -2.61 -0.78
C PRO A 71 14.44 -3.39 -2.02
N LEU A 72 13.50 -3.99 -2.76
CA LEU A 72 13.71 -4.79 -3.96
C LEU A 72 13.26 -4.02 -5.21
N GLU A 73 13.90 -4.29 -6.36
CA GLU A 73 13.51 -3.75 -7.67
C GLU A 73 12.29 -4.49 -8.27
N ILE A 74 11.17 -4.47 -7.56
CA ILE A 74 9.92 -5.18 -7.96
C ILE A 74 8.89 -4.25 -8.60
N PHE A 75 9.19 -2.96 -8.72
CA PHE A 75 8.28 -1.93 -9.24
C PHE A 75 8.60 -1.46 -10.66
N ASP A 76 9.58 -2.05 -11.33
CA ASP A 76 10.07 -1.55 -12.64
C ASP A 76 8.98 -1.47 -13.73
N ASN A 77 7.95 -2.30 -13.65
CA ASN A 77 6.81 -2.31 -14.59
C ASN A 77 5.50 -1.81 -13.97
N ILE A 78 5.56 -1.12 -12.82
CA ILE A 78 4.40 -0.57 -12.13
C ILE A 78 4.37 0.93 -12.36
N VAL A 79 3.20 1.47 -12.71
CA VAL A 79 3.00 2.91 -12.91
C VAL A 79 1.75 3.41 -12.19
N ALA A 80 1.58 4.73 -12.11
CA ALA A 80 0.36 5.33 -11.59
C ALA A 80 -0.87 4.83 -12.39
N GLY A 81 -1.97 4.53 -11.69
CA GLY A 81 -3.19 3.95 -12.23
C GLY A 81 -3.29 2.43 -12.12
N ASP A 82 -2.17 1.73 -11.99
CA ASP A 82 -2.15 0.27 -11.82
C ASP A 82 -2.80 -0.16 -10.50
N THR A 83 -3.51 -1.30 -10.53
CA THR A 83 -4.04 -1.94 -9.33
C THR A 83 -3.25 -3.19 -9.00
N LEU A 84 -2.79 -3.29 -7.75
CA LEU A 84 -1.89 -4.33 -7.28
C LEU A 84 -2.52 -5.15 -6.17
N ARG A 85 -2.13 -6.42 -6.09
CA ARG A 85 -2.11 -7.19 -4.84
C ARG A 85 -0.71 -7.09 -4.25
N MET A 86 -0.62 -6.72 -2.98
CA MET A 86 0.63 -6.45 -2.26
C MET A 86 0.78 -7.41 -1.09
N PHE A 87 1.96 -8.01 -0.97
CA PHE A 87 2.37 -8.82 0.18
C PHE A 87 3.35 -7.97 0.99
N ALA A 88 2.86 -7.43 2.10
CA ALA A 88 3.49 -6.32 2.80
C ALA A 88 3.74 -6.64 4.28
N SER A 89 4.80 -6.08 4.82
CA SER A 89 4.92 -5.84 6.25
C SER A 89 4.44 -4.43 6.58
N VAL A 90 3.73 -4.29 7.69
CA VAL A 90 3.29 -2.98 8.18
C VAL A 90 4.43 -2.29 8.92
N ASP A 91 4.80 -1.09 8.49
CA ASP A 91 5.87 -0.29 9.11
C ASP A 91 5.35 0.70 10.17
N GLY A 92 4.03 0.87 10.24
CA GLY A 92 3.36 1.80 11.14
C GLY A 92 2.88 3.08 10.46
N ALA A 93 2.77 4.15 11.24
CA ALA A 93 2.38 5.44 10.71
C ALA A 93 3.57 6.17 10.07
N TYR A 94 3.32 6.81 8.93
CA TYR A 94 4.26 7.71 8.27
C TYR A 94 3.63 9.09 8.12
N SER A 95 4.29 10.08 8.72
CA SER A 95 3.87 11.48 8.68
C SER A 95 4.77 12.28 7.75
N TYR A 96 4.18 13.10 6.89
CA TYR A 96 4.92 13.98 6.00
C TYR A 96 4.21 15.33 5.82
N GLU A 97 5.00 16.33 5.47
CA GLU A 97 4.51 17.66 5.12
C GLU A 97 3.96 17.67 3.69
N THR A 98 2.78 18.24 3.53
CA THR A 98 2.19 18.51 2.22
C THR A 98 2.71 19.84 1.69
N THR A 99 2.65 20.01 0.37
CA THR A 99 3.14 21.22 -0.30
C THR A 99 2.43 22.51 0.14
N MET A 100 1.24 22.42 0.75
CA MET A 100 0.51 23.56 1.33
C MET A 100 0.79 23.79 2.83
N GLY A 101 1.83 23.15 3.38
CA GLY A 101 2.21 23.28 4.80
C GLY A 101 1.31 22.51 5.77
N GLY A 102 0.54 21.54 5.28
CA GLY A 102 -0.22 20.62 6.15
C GLY A 102 0.62 19.42 6.55
N HIS A 103 0.26 18.76 7.66
CA HIS A 103 0.81 17.45 8.01
C HIS A 103 -0.22 16.38 7.69
N MET A 104 0.22 15.28 7.07
CA MET A 104 -0.61 14.12 6.85
C MET A 104 0.07 12.88 7.39
N SER A 105 -0.68 12.05 8.11
CA SER A 105 -0.22 10.75 8.61
C SER A 105 -1.00 9.64 7.93
N VAL A 106 -0.29 8.63 7.42
CA VAL A 106 -0.84 7.49 6.68
C VAL A 106 -0.19 6.19 7.12
N PRO A 107 -0.82 5.02 6.90
CA PRO A 107 -0.11 3.76 7.02
C PRO A 107 1.07 3.70 6.06
N LYS A 108 2.17 3.10 6.51
CA LYS A 108 3.33 2.77 5.70
C LYS A 108 3.51 1.26 5.63
N LEU A 109 3.85 0.79 4.43
CA LEU A 109 4.07 -0.60 4.12
C LEU A 109 5.42 -0.79 3.43
N THR A 110 6.11 -1.87 3.81
CA THR A 110 7.21 -2.44 3.02
C THR A 110 6.70 -3.67 2.28
N VAL A 111 6.72 -3.63 0.96
CA VAL A 111 6.25 -4.71 0.09
C VAL A 111 7.42 -5.53 -0.41
N TYR A 112 7.25 -6.85 -0.41
CA TYR A 112 8.27 -7.80 -0.88
C TYR A 112 7.85 -8.51 -2.16
N MET A 113 6.56 -8.55 -2.46
CA MET A 113 6.00 -9.14 -3.67
C MET A 113 4.75 -8.35 -4.09
N VAL A 114 4.58 -8.19 -5.40
CA VAL A 114 3.37 -7.61 -6.00
C VAL A 114 2.86 -8.51 -7.12
N ASP A 115 1.54 -8.59 -7.24
CA ASP A 115 0.88 -9.09 -8.44
C ASP A 115 0.10 -7.92 -9.08
N LEU A 116 0.36 -7.63 -10.35
CA LEU A 116 -0.40 -6.64 -11.12
C LEU A 116 -1.76 -7.23 -11.50
N LEU A 117 -2.84 -6.64 -11.02
CA LEU A 117 -4.21 -7.10 -11.25
C LEU A 117 -4.87 -6.39 -12.44
N THR A 118 -4.63 -5.09 -12.55
CA THR A 118 -5.21 -4.26 -13.63
C THR A 118 -4.24 -3.16 -13.99
N LYS A 119 -4.07 -2.91 -15.30
CA LYS A 119 -3.27 -1.80 -15.79
C LYS A 119 -4.03 -0.48 -15.70
N GLY A 120 -3.36 0.58 -15.28
CA GLY A 120 -3.83 1.94 -15.49
C GLY A 120 -4.04 2.21 -17.00
N GLN A 121 -5.02 3.06 -17.33
CA GLN A 121 -5.22 3.55 -18.70
C GLN A 121 -4.09 4.49 -19.11
#